data_AF-A0A9E1SIY0-F1
#
_entry.id   AF-A0A9E1SIY0-F1
#
_cell.length_a   1.000
_cell.length_b   1.000
_cell.length_c   1.000
_cell.angle_alpha   90.00
_cell.angle_beta   90.00
_cell.angle_gamma   90.00
#
_symmetry.space_group_name_H-M   'P 1'
#
loop_
_entity.id
_entity.type
_entity.pdbx_description
1 polymer ?
#
loop_
_entity_poly.entity_id
_entity_poly.type
_entity_poly.pdbx_seq_one_letter_code
_entity_poly.pdbx_strand_id
1 'polypeptide(L)'
;MNSPEKIKIKIKAAGVGYLINRIQTLFVGMLRIWTIPIVLMLSVASGFTTFYGMSHFIIPWIALVITVAIQSIVVICTLELAGIHWKANRTRYLSVLLSLIIALVASVSFSYFKFYEVSETETIHIQRLNDIRADIKSYLGEVLPFKSKLLAQKQVDLELASKEVSQAYFGTHPEIIAGYRNQVGKGPFWERFNEIYQAKKQSLGELETKFLLLDQSVQQLQAHLADLDVATNVESAYYDVLNSFREVQFKVNQLSSEFGQSLPDPPMLLTYNQFI
;
A
#
# COMPACT_ATOMS: atom_id res chain seq x y z
N MET A 1 -74.19 -23.64 64.28
CA MET A 1 -72.84 -24.23 64.18
C MET A 1 -71.98 -23.35 63.28
N ASN A 2 -70.82 -22.97 63.79
CA ASN A 2 -69.59 -22.54 63.10
C ASN A 2 -69.48 -21.12 62.49
N SER A 3 -68.98 -20.23 63.37
CA SER A 3 -67.72 -19.46 63.23
C SER A 3 -67.63 -18.20 62.35
N PRO A 4 -66.77 -17.23 62.79
CA PRO A 4 -66.95 -15.80 62.53
C PRO A 4 -65.95 -15.22 61.51
N GLU A 5 -66.24 -13.97 61.14
CA GLU A 5 -65.42 -12.94 60.48
C GLU A 5 -63.92 -13.22 60.27
N LYS A 6 -63.48 -13.03 59.02
CA LYS A 6 -62.15 -12.48 58.70
C LYS A 6 -62.24 -11.50 57.54
N ILE A 7 -62.55 -10.23 57.86
CA ILE A 7 -62.36 -9.10 56.94
C ILE A 7 -60.84 -8.86 56.84
N LYS A 8 -60.24 -9.28 55.73
CA LYS A 8 -58.85 -8.96 55.39
C LYS A 8 -58.74 -7.47 55.06
N ILE A 9 -58.23 -6.68 56.00
CA ILE A 9 -57.79 -5.30 55.76
C ILE A 9 -56.57 -5.37 54.83
N LYS A 10 -56.75 -5.01 53.55
CA LYS A 10 -55.66 -4.77 52.60
C LYS A 10 -54.96 -3.47 52.98
N ILE A 11 -53.89 -3.57 53.77
CA ILE A 11 -52.95 -2.47 53.97
C ILE A 11 -52.15 -2.33 52.66
N LYS A 12 -52.45 -1.29 51.87
CA LYS A 12 -51.72 -0.94 50.65
C LYS A 12 -50.29 -0.52 51.01
N ALA A 13 -49.30 -1.30 50.56
CA ALA A 13 -47.89 -0.92 50.56
C ALA A 13 -47.64 0.20 49.52
N ALA A 14 -47.93 1.44 49.88
CA ALA A 14 -47.75 2.61 49.02
C ALA A 14 -46.37 3.29 49.15
N GLY A 15 -45.53 2.87 50.10
CA GLY A 15 -44.25 3.55 50.41
C GLY A 15 -43.06 3.17 49.52
N VAL A 16 -42.95 1.91 49.12
CA VAL A 16 -41.75 1.39 48.43
C VAL A 16 -41.73 1.82 46.96
N GLY A 17 -42.86 1.78 46.27
CA GLY A 17 -42.96 2.21 44.86
C GLY A 17 -42.68 3.71 44.67
N TYR A 18 -43.08 4.55 45.64
CA TYR A 18 -42.79 5.99 45.59
C TYR A 18 -41.30 6.28 45.82
N LEU A 19 -40.65 5.57 46.74
CA LEU A 19 -39.21 5.69 47.01
C LEU A 19 -38.37 5.22 45.81
N ILE A 20 -38.72 4.09 45.19
CA ILE A 20 -38.04 3.58 43.99
C ILE A 20 -38.19 4.58 42.84
N ASN A 21 -39.40 5.08 42.59
CA ASN A 21 -39.63 6.03 41.51
C ASN A 21 -38.89 7.36 41.75
N ARG A 22 -38.78 7.81 43.00
CA ARG A 22 -38.03 9.02 43.38
C ARG A 22 -36.52 8.84 43.24
N ILE A 23 -35.98 7.68 43.62
CA ILE A 23 -34.57 7.35 43.42
C ILE A 23 -34.26 7.25 41.92
N GLN A 24 -35.12 6.59 41.14
CA GLN A 24 -34.96 6.46 39.70
C GLN A 24 -35.03 7.82 38.99
N THR A 25 -35.97 8.70 39.35
CA THR A 25 -36.04 10.05 38.76
C THR A 25 -34.87 10.94 39.18
N LEU A 26 -34.37 10.84 40.42
CA LEU A 26 -33.17 11.57 40.84
C LEU A 26 -31.90 11.03 40.17
N PHE A 27 -31.79 9.72 40.01
CA PHE A 27 -30.65 9.09 39.34
C PHE A 27 -30.63 9.43 37.85
N VAL A 28 -31.79 9.37 37.17
CA VAL A 28 -31.94 9.79 35.77
C VAL A 28 -31.70 11.29 35.62
N GLY A 29 -32.21 12.12 36.53
CA GLY A 29 -32.00 13.57 36.52
C GLY A 29 -30.53 13.96 36.73
N MET A 30 -29.84 13.26 37.64
CA MET A 30 -28.42 13.45 37.93
C MET A 30 -27.55 12.95 36.77
N LEU A 31 -27.84 11.77 36.21
CA LEU A 31 -27.17 11.28 35.00
C LEU A 31 -27.30 12.29 33.86
N ARG A 32 -28.49 12.87 33.65
CA ARG A 32 -28.75 13.87 32.59
C ARG A 32 -27.98 15.17 32.77
N ILE A 33 -27.74 15.59 34.01
CA ILE A 33 -26.97 16.80 34.33
C ILE A 33 -25.47 16.55 34.19
N TRP A 34 -24.99 15.35 34.55
CA TRP A 34 -23.58 14.99 34.50
C TRP A 34 -23.12 14.48 33.12
N THR A 35 -24.02 13.97 32.28
CA THR A 35 -23.67 13.55 30.91
C THR A 35 -23.22 14.73 30.05
N ILE A 36 -23.77 15.93 30.23
CA ILE A 36 -23.41 17.09 29.41
C ILE A 36 -21.94 17.52 29.66
N PRO A 37 -21.47 17.73 30.90
CA PRO A 37 -20.06 18.04 31.18
C PRO A 37 -19.09 16.92 30.81
N ILE A 38 -19.45 15.65 31.11
CA ILE A 38 -18.59 14.50 30.82
C ILE A 38 -18.34 14.39 29.31
N VAL A 39 -19.38 14.59 28.51
CA VAL A 39 -19.26 14.53 27.05
C VAL A 39 -18.54 15.77 26.53
N LEU A 40 -18.79 16.96 27.06
CA LEU A 40 -18.01 18.15 26.68
C LEU A 40 -16.50 17.93 26.91
N MET A 41 -16.12 17.35 28.06
CA MET A 41 -14.72 16.98 28.32
C MET A 41 -14.20 15.92 27.35
N LEU A 42 -14.98 14.87 27.05
CA LEU A 42 -14.57 13.84 26.10
C LEU A 42 -14.47 14.37 24.67
N SER A 43 -15.35 15.29 24.28
CA SER A 43 -15.36 15.93 22.96
C SER A 43 -14.21 16.91 22.80
N VAL A 44 -13.86 17.67 23.86
CA VAL A 44 -12.67 18.53 23.89
C VAL A 44 -11.39 17.69 23.88
N ALA A 45 -11.33 16.61 24.68
CA ALA A 45 -10.18 15.71 24.69
C ALA A 45 -9.99 15.00 23.33
N SER A 46 -11.08 14.60 22.67
CA SER A 46 -11.05 14.01 21.34
C SER A 46 -10.72 15.04 20.25
N GLY A 47 -11.22 16.26 20.35
CA GLY A 47 -10.87 17.34 19.42
C GLY A 47 -9.39 17.69 19.54
N PHE A 48 -8.87 17.69 20.77
CA PHE A 48 -7.45 17.92 21.06
C PHE A 48 -6.55 16.81 20.49
N THR A 49 -6.92 15.53 20.63
CA THR A 49 -6.13 14.43 20.05
C THR A 49 -6.19 14.39 18.52
N THR A 50 -7.31 14.83 17.93
CA THR A 50 -7.48 14.88 16.46
C THR A 50 -6.74 16.07 15.84
N PHE A 51 -6.78 17.25 16.47
CA PHE A 51 -6.13 18.46 15.94
C PHE A 51 -4.59 18.39 15.97
N TYR A 52 -4.00 17.71 16.95
CA TYR A 52 -2.56 17.55 17.08
C TYR A 52 -1.96 16.39 16.27
N GLY A 53 -2.70 15.82 15.31
CA GLY A 53 -2.17 14.79 14.42
C GLY A 53 -1.87 13.44 15.10
N MET A 54 -2.38 13.22 16.32
CA MET A 54 -2.32 11.91 16.98
C MET A 54 -3.43 10.95 16.50
N SER A 55 -4.05 11.20 15.34
CA SER A 55 -5.09 10.31 14.78
C SER A 55 -4.54 8.92 14.42
N HIS A 56 -3.22 8.80 14.18
CA HIS A 56 -2.53 7.52 14.02
C HIS A 56 -2.74 6.56 15.21
N PHE A 57 -3.10 7.09 16.40
CA PHE A 57 -3.34 6.30 17.61
C PHE A 57 -4.81 6.12 17.99
N ILE A 58 -5.77 6.63 17.21
CA ILE A 58 -7.19 6.38 17.48
C ILE A 58 -7.57 5.04 16.86
N ILE A 59 -7.36 3.99 17.64
CA ILE A 59 -7.76 2.62 17.30
C ILE A 59 -9.25 2.63 16.89
N PRO A 60 -9.69 1.90 15.83
CA PRO A 60 -11.06 1.94 15.31
C PRO A 60 -12.18 1.79 16.36
N TRP A 61 -11.91 1.09 17.46
CA TRP A 61 -12.88 0.94 18.56
C TRP A 61 -13.13 2.24 19.32
N ILE A 62 -12.13 3.13 19.46
CA ILE A 62 -12.29 4.44 20.13
C ILE A 62 -13.16 5.34 19.26
N ALA A 63 -12.92 5.37 17.94
CA ALA A 63 -13.76 6.10 16.99
C ALA A 63 -15.22 5.62 17.02
N LEU A 64 -15.44 4.31 17.13
CA LEU A 64 -16.77 3.71 17.26
C LEU A 64 -17.47 4.16 18.55
N VAL A 65 -16.77 4.09 19.69
CA VAL A 65 -17.32 4.52 20.99
C VAL A 65 -17.69 6.01 20.98
N ILE A 66 -16.84 6.86 20.42
CA ILE A 66 -17.11 8.31 20.29
C ILE A 66 -18.32 8.56 19.38
N THR A 67 -18.41 7.87 18.25
CA THR A 67 -19.54 8.01 17.32
C THR A 67 -20.86 7.62 17.98
N VAL A 68 -20.88 6.48 18.69
CA VAL A 68 -22.06 6.02 19.45
C VAL A 68 -22.45 7.03 20.53
N ALA A 69 -21.46 7.61 21.23
CA ALA A 69 -21.70 8.64 22.24
C ALA A 69 -22.31 9.91 21.65
N ILE A 70 -21.74 10.44 20.56
CA ILE A 70 -22.27 11.64 19.87
C ILE A 70 -23.69 11.40 19.37
N GLN A 71 -23.95 10.26 18.71
CA GLN A 71 -25.28 9.91 18.20
C GLN A 71 -26.32 9.75 19.33
N SER A 72 -25.93 9.12 20.43
CA SER A 72 -26.81 8.98 21.61
C SER A 72 -27.22 10.34 22.17
N ILE A 73 -26.31 11.31 22.17
CA ILE A 73 -26.59 12.67 22.67
C ILE A 73 -27.47 13.44 21.72
N VAL A 74 -27.24 13.35 20.41
CA VAL A 74 -28.14 13.94 19.42
C VAL A 74 -29.56 13.41 19.63
N VAL A 75 -29.74 12.11 19.83
CA VAL A 75 -31.04 11.50 20.12
C VAL A 75 -31.63 12.01 21.44
N ILE A 76 -30.85 11.99 22.54
CA ILE A 76 -31.32 12.42 23.87
C ILE A 76 -31.70 13.90 23.87
N CYS A 77 -30.87 14.77 23.29
CA CYS A 77 -31.13 16.21 23.19
C CYS A 77 -32.34 16.49 22.29
N THR A 78 -32.52 15.73 21.20
CA THR A 78 -33.69 15.87 20.32
C THR A 78 -34.98 15.48 21.05
N LEU A 79 -34.97 14.35 21.77
CA LEU A 79 -36.11 13.91 22.59
C LEU A 79 -36.41 14.89 23.74
N GLU A 80 -35.37 15.45 24.36
CA GLU A 80 -35.53 16.46 25.41
C GLU A 80 -36.14 17.75 24.86
N LEU A 81 -35.70 18.19 23.68
CA LEU A 81 -36.20 19.39 23.04
C LEU A 81 -37.66 19.22 22.59
N ALA A 82 -38.04 18.01 22.13
CA ALA A 82 -39.43 17.67 21.81
C ALA A 82 -40.37 17.69 23.04
N GLY A 83 -39.84 17.41 24.24
CA GLY A 83 -40.61 17.38 25.50
C GLY A 83 -40.70 18.73 26.23
N ILE A 84 -39.98 19.77 25.80
CA ILE A 84 -39.95 21.08 26.47
C ILE A 84 -40.77 22.10 25.67
N HIS A 85 -41.81 22.65 26.28
CA HIS A 85 -42.51 23.82 25.74
C HIS A 85 -41.71 25.11 25.98
N TRP A 86 -41.31 25.78 24.90
CA TRP A 86 -40.57 27.05 24.89
C TRP A 86 -41.11 28.11 25.87
N LYS A 87 -42.43 28.15 26.07
CA LYS A 87 -43.11 29.14 26.92
C LYS A 87 -42.98 28.86 28.43
N ALA A 88 -42.63 27.63 28.82
CA ALA A 88 -42.58 27.19 30.21
C ALA A 88 -41.18 27.30 30.84
N ASN A 89 -40.10 27.10 30.07
CA ASN A 89 -38.73 27.18 30.60
C ASN A 89 -37.71 27.53 29.51
N ARG A 90 -37.50 28.83 29.27
CA ARG A 90 -36.62 29.35 28.21
C ARG A 90 -35.15 29.02 28.43
N THR A 91 -34.66 29.06 29.67
CA THR A 91 -33.24 28.84 29.98
C THR A 91 -32.83 27.38 29.74
N ARG A 92 -33.67 26.43 30.19
CA ARG A 92 -33.46 25.00 29.93
C ARG A 92 -33.56 24.68 28.44
N TYR A 93 -34.54 25.24 27.73
CA TYR A 93 -34.67 25.03 26.30
C TYR A 93 -33.43 25.52 25.54
N LEU A 94 -32.94 26.72 25.84
CA LEU A 94 -31.74 27.27 25.21
C LEU A 94 -30.48 26.45 25.49
N SER A 95 -30.31 25.95 26.72
CA SER A 95 -29.17 25.09 27.07
C SER A 95 -29.19 23.76 26.30
N VAL A 96 -30.35 23.13 26.17
CA VAL A 96 -30.51 21.88 25.41
C VAL A 96 -30.31 22.11 23.91
N LEU A 97 -30.84 23.22 23.38
CA LEU A 97 -30.66 23.60 21.97
C LEU A 97 -29.18 23.86 21.65
N LEU A 98 -28.47 24.60 22.51
CA LEU A 98 -27.04 24.87 22.32
C LEU A 98 -26.22 23.59 22.38
N SER A 99 -26.53 22.69 23.33
CA SER A 99 -25.91 21.36 23.40
C SER A 99 -26.16 20.53 22.14
N LEU A 100 -27.37 20.60 21.57
CA LEU A 100 -27.71 19.93 20.32
C LEU A 100 -26.90 20.50 19.14
N ILE A 101 -26.76 21.82 19.05
CA ILE A 101 -25.95 22.47 18.01
C ILE A 101 -24.49 22.04 18.12
N ILE A 102 -23.92 22.06 19.33
CA ILE A 102 -22.54 21.62 19.56
C ILE A 102 -22.36 20.14 19.17
N ALA A 103 -23.31 19.28 19.54
CA ALA A 103 -23.27 17.86 19.18
C ALA A 103 -23.36 17.63 17.66
N LEU A 104 -24.20 18.40 16.96
CA LEU A 104 -24.32 18.34 15.49
C LEU A 104 -23.04 18.81 14.81
N VAL A 105 -22.46 19.93 15.24
CA VAL A 105 -21.19 20.44 14.70
C VAL A 105 -20.06 19.43 14.94
N ALA A 106 -19.96 18.86 16.14
CA ALA A 106 -18.99 17.81 16.43
C ALA A 106 -19.19 16.56 15.56
N SER A 107 -20.43 16.14 15.33
CA SER A 107 -20.76 15.01 14.46
C SER A 107 -20.34 15.25 13.00
N VAL A 108 -20.62 16.44 12.46
CA VAL A 108 -20.25 16.80 11.08
C VAL A 108 -18.73 16.89 10.94
N SER A 109 -18.06 17.57 11.87
CA SER A 109 -16.60 17.67 11.87
C SER A 109 -15.93 16.30 11.97
N PHE A 110 -16.41 15.41 12.86
CA PHE A 110 -15.87 14.06 12.98
C PHE A 110 -16.07 13.24 11.70
N SER A 111 -17.25 13.32 11.08
CA SER A 111 -17.52 12.67 9.79
C SER A 111 -16.61 13.21 8.67
N TYR A 112 -16.36 14.52 8.65
CA TYR A 112 -15.46 15.15 7.70
C TYR A 112 -14.01 14.69 7.89
N PHE A 113 -13.51 14.65 9.13
CA PHE A 113 -12.17 14.15 9.43
C PHE A 113 -12.00 12.67 9.08
N LYS A 114 -12.98 11.81 9.38
CA LYS A 114 -12.91 10.39 8.99
C LYS A 114 -12.94 10.20 7.47
N PHE A 115 -13.70 11.01 6.75
CA PHE A 115 -13.69 11.01 5.28
C PHE A 115 -12.31 11.44 4.74
N TYR A 116 -11.73 12.50 5.30
CA TYR A 116 -10.43 13.01 4.88
C TYR A 116 -9.30 12.00 5.15
N GLU A 117 -9.27 11.42 6.35
CA GLU A 117 -8.31 10.38 6.75
C GLU A 117 -8.35 9.16 5.80
N VAL A 118 -9.56 8.69 5.44
CA VAL A 118 -9.72 7.59 4.48
C VAL A 118 -9.26 8.00 3.08
N SER A 119 -9.62 9.21 2.63
CA SER A 119 -9.25 9.70 1.29
C SER A 119 -7.74 9.94 1.12
N GLU A 120 -7.05 10.46 2.14
CA GLU A 120 -5.59 10.66 2.07
C GLU A 120 -4.85 9.33 2.11
N THR A 121 -5.28 8.37 2.93
CA THR A 121 -4.60 7.06 3.04
C THR A 121 -4.64 6.31 1.71
N GLU A 122 -5.78 6.28 1.02
CA GLU A 122 -5.88 5.66 -0.30
C GLU A 122 -5.03 6.40 -1.35
N THR A 123 -5.04 7.74 -1.32
CA THR A 123 -4.27 8.56 -2.28
C THR A 123 -2.76 8.36 -2.10
N ILE A 124 -2.27 8.33 -0.86
CA ILE A 124 -0.85 8.11 -0.55
C ILE A 124 -0.42 6.70 -0.96
N HIS A 125 -1.23 5.68 -0.69
CA HIS A 125 -0.89 4.30 -1.07
C HIS A 125 -0.82 4.13 -2.59
N ILE A 126 -1.80 4.66 -3.33
CA ILE A 126 -1.81 4.65 -4.80
C ILE A 126 -0.62 5.42 -5.36
N GLN A 127 -0.28 6.57 -4.77
CA GLN A 127 0.87 7.35 -5.21
C GLN A 127 2.18 6.59 -5.02
N ARG A 128 2.41 5.99 -3.84
CA ARG A 128 3.60 5.17 -3.57
C ARG A 128 3.72 3.96 -4.50
N LEU A 129 2.61 3.29 -4.79
CA LEU A 129 2.57 2.19 -5.76
C LEU A 129 2.98 2.66 -7.16
N ASN A 130 2.46 3.81 -7.58
CA ASN A 130 2.79 4.39 -8.89
C ASN A 130 4.24 4.84 -8.96
N ASP A 131 4.80 5.38 -7.89
CA ASP A 131 6.21 5.78 -7.80
C ASP A 131 7.11 4.55 -7.96
N ILE A 132 6.85 3.46 -7.23
CA ILE A 132 7.58 2.18 -7.37
C ILE A 132 7.48 1.66 -8.81
N ARG A 133 6.29 1.69 -9.40
CA ARG A 133 6.05 1.24 -10.78
C ARG A 133 6.84 2.10 -11.78
N ALA A 134 6.87 3.42 -11.56
CA ALA A 134 7.61 4.35 -12.42
C ALA A 134 9.12 4.13 -12.32
N ASP A 135 9.65 3.98 -11.11
CA ASP A 135 11.08 3.74 -10.85
C ASP A 135 11.55 2.44 -11.50
N ILE A 136 10.82 1.34 -11.27
CA ILE A 136 11.15 0.03 -11.87
C ILE A 136 11.04 0.11 -13.39
N LYS A 137 10.00 0.76 -13.93
CA LYS A 137 9.83 0.91 -15.37
C LYS A 137 10.95 1.75 -16.00
N SER A 138 11.37 2.82 -15.33
CA SER A 138 12.48 3.66 -15.79
C SER A 138 13.77 2.86 -15.83
N TYR A 139 14.08 2.14 -14.75
CA TYR A 139 15.27 1.29 -14.66
C TYR A 139 15.28 0.20 -15.75
N LEU A 140 14.19 -0.53 -15.93
CA LEU A 140 14.06 -1.53 -17.00
C LEU A 140 14.14 -0.90 -18.40
N GLY A 141 13.62 0.33 -18.54
CA GLY A 141 13.69 1.12 -19.76
C GLY A 141 15.11 1.48 -20.18
N GLU A 142 16.07 1.51 -19.26
CA GLU A 142 17.49 1.74 -19.55
C GLU A 142 18.26 0.43 -19.77
N VAL A 143 17.93 -0.62 -19.02
CA VAL A 143 18.58 -1.94 -19.12
C VAL A 143 18.23 -2.68 -20.41
N LEU A 144 16.97 -2.64 -20.86
CA LEU A 144 16.53 -3.41 -22.04
C LEU A 144 17.15 -2.92 -23.36
N PRO A 145 17.25 -1.60 -23.65
CA PRO A 145 17.95 -1.12 -24.84
C PRO A 145 19.44 -1.46 -24.83
N PHE A 146 20.07 -1.52 -23.66
CA PHE A 146 21.47 -1.95 -23.54
C PHE A 146 21.65 -3.38 -24.04
N LYS A 147 20.78 -4.30 -23.60
CA LYS A 147 20.76 -5.68 -24.09
C LYS A 147 20.68 -5.73 -25.62
N SER A 148 19.74 -5.00 -26.22
CA SER A 148 19.57 -4.99 -27.68
C SER A 148 20.81 -4.48 -28.41
N LYS A 149 21.45 -3.42 -27.90
CA LYS A 149 22.69 -2.87 -28.46
C LYS A 149 23.84 -3.88 -28.36
N LEU A 150 24.01 -4.53 -27.22
CA LEU A 150 25.08 -5.50 -27.00
C LEU A 150 24.91 -6.75 -27.87
N LEU A 151 23.70 -7.28 -28.00
CA LEU A 151 23.41 -8.39 -28.92
C LEU A 151 23.70 -8.01 -30.37
N ALA A 152 23.25 -6.84 -30.82
CA ALA A 152 23.51 -6.37 -32.17
C ALA A 152 25.02 -6.24 -32.44
N GLN A 153 25.78 -5.70 -31.49
CA GLN A 153 27.23 -5.58 -31.62
C GLN A 153 27.92 -6.95 -31.73
N LYS A 154 27.53 -7.92 -30.89
CA LYS A 154 28.11 -9.27 -30.92
C LYS A 154 27.72 -10.05 -32.18
N GLN A 155 26.52 -9.83 -32.73
CA GLN A 155 26.10 -10.40 -34.00
C GLN A 155 26.93 -9.86 -35.16
N VAL A 156 27.19 -8.56 -35.22
CA VAL A 156 28.09 -7.95 -36.21
C VAL A 156 29.51 -8.51 -36.11
N ASP A 157 30.04 -8.65 -34.89
CA ASP A 157 31.38 -9.23 -34.66
C ASP A 157 31.48 -10.69 -35.12
N LEU A 158 30.38 -11.44 -35.04
CA LEU A 158 30.26 -12.83 -35.50
C LEU A 158 30.17 -12.91 -37.03
N GLU A 159 29.40 -12.02 -37.66
CA GLU A 159 29.31 -11.92 -39.11
C GLU A 159 30.66 -11.58 -39.75
N LEU A 160 31.40 -10.64 -39.14
CA LEU A 160 32.76 -10.30 -39.56
C LEU A 160 33.69 -11.52 -39.46
N ALA A 161 33.66 -12.24 -38.33
CA ALA A 161 34.46 -13.46 -38.17
C ALA A 161 34.05 -14.55 -39.17
N SER A 162 32.76 -14.70 -39.49
CA SER A 162 32.27 -15.62 -40.51
C SER A 162 32.82 -15.28 -41.90
N LYS A 163 32.89 -13.98 -42.23
CA LYS A 163 33.48 -13.49 -43.48
C LYS A 163 34.98 -13.74 -43.52
N GLU A 164 35.71 -13.49 -42.43
CA GLU A 164 37.15 -13.76 -42.31
C GLU A 164 37.46 -15.24 -42.48
N VAL A 165 36.68 -16.14 -41.87
CA VAL A 165 36.79 -17.60 -42.07
C VAL A 165 36.57 -17.98 -43.52
N SER A 166 35.57 -17.39 -44.18
CA SER A 166 35.28 -17.66 -45.59
C SER A 166 36.43 -17.18 -46.48
N GLN A 167 36.96 -15.98 -46.23
CA GLN A 167 38.11 -15.45 -46.96
C GLN A 167 39.38 -16.27 -46.72
N ALA A 168 39.59 -16.76 -45.50
CA ALA A 168 40.66 -17.66 -45.13
C ALA A 168 40.54 -19.01 -45.86
N TYR A 169 39.32 -19.55 -45.99
CA TYR A 169 39.04 -20.77 -46.73
C TYR A 169 39.38 -20.64 -48.23
N PHE A 170 39.07 -19.49 -48.83
CA PHE A 170 39.35 -19.24 -50.25
C PHE A 170 40.76 -18.70 -50.53
N GLY A 171 41.60 -18.52 -49.49
CA GLY A 171 42.94 -17.97 -49.68
C GLY A 171 42.98 -16.49 -50.08
N THR A 172 41.89 -15.75 -49.86
CA THR A 172 41.70 -14.34 -50.26
C THR A 172 41.88 -13.35 -49.10
N HIS A 173 42.11 -13.84 -47.89
CA HIS A 173 42.29 -13.01 -46.72
C HIS A 173 43.58 -12.16 -46.82
N PRO A 174 43.56 -10.86 -46.45
CA PRO A 174 44.68 -9.94 -46.65
C PRO A 174 45.97 -10.36 -45.93
N GLU A 175 45.85 -11.01 -44.77
CA GLU A 175 46.99 -11.47 -43.96
C GLU A 175 47.64 -12.79 -44.45
N ILE A 176 47.12 -13.40 -45.52
CA ILE A 176 47.72 -14.62 -46.09
C ILE A 176 49.00 -14.27 -46.85
N ILE A 177 50.09 -14.96 -46.50
CA ILE A 177 51.41 -14.83 -47.13
C ILE A 177 51.31 -15.19 -48.62
N ALA A 178 52.05 -14.46 -49.48
CA ALA A 178 51.97 -14.58 -50.93
C ALA A 178 52.10 -16.03 -51.47
N GLY A 179 52.85 -16.91 -50.80
CA GLY A 179 53.00 -18.32 -51.18
C GLY A 179 51.77 -19.20 -50.95
N TYR A 180 50.82 -18.77 -50.12
CA TYR A 180 49.58 -19.50 -49.78
C TYR A 180 48.31 -18.82 -50.30
N ARG A 181 48.44 -17.72 -51.05
CA ARG A 181 47.31 -16.95 -51.59
C ARG A 181 46.60 -17.74 -52.70
N ASN A 182 45.27 -17.62 -52.77
CA ASN A 182 44.37 -18.32 -53.71
C ASN A 182 44.37 -19.85 -53.60
N GLN A 183 44.92 -20.43 -52.52
CA GLN A 183 44.76 -21.85 -52.24
C GLN A 183 43.45 -22.05 -51.46
N VAL A 184 42.56 -22.88 -51.99
CA VAL A 184 41.27 -23.18 -51.37
C VAL A 184 41.42 -24.39 -50.45
N GLY A 185 40.97 -24.27 -49.20
CA GLY A 185 40.90 -25.42 -48.30
C GLY A 185 41.06 -25.11 -46.81
N LYS A 186 41.11 -26.18 -46.02
CA LYS A 186 41.24 -26.15 -44.55
C LYS A 186 42.71 -26.12 -44.13
N GLY A 187 43.44 -25.10 -44.57
CA GLY A 187 44.83 -24.90 -44.14
C GLY A 187 44.93 -24.36 -42.70
N PRO A 188 46.15 -24.27 -42.13
CA PRO A 188 46.37 -23.75 -40.78
C PRO A 188 45.81 -22.33 -40.56
N PHE A 189 45.79 -21.53 -41.61
CA PHE A 189 45.21 -20.19 -41.58
C PHE A 189 43.68 -20.25 -41.41
N TRP A 190 42.99 -21.12 -42.16
CA TRP A 190 41.56 -21.34 -41.98
C TRP A 190 41.22 -21.88 -40.59
N GLU A 191 42.01 -22.81 -40.05
CA GLU A 191 41.79 -23.37 -38.72
C GLU A 191 41.78 -22.28 -37.64
N ARG A 192 42.76 -21.37 -37.66
CA ARG A 192 42.83 -20.26 -36.71
C ARG A 192 41.60 -19.34 -36.77
N PHE A 193 41.18 -18.92 -37.96
CA PHE A 193 40.00 -18.08 -38.08
C PHE A 193 38.72 -18.83 -37.71
N ASN A 194 38.65 -20.13 -38.03
CA ASN A 194 37.51 -20.96 -37.66
C ASN A 194 37.42 -21.14 -36.14
N GLU A 195 38.52 -21.33 -35.43
CA GLU A 195 38.56 -21.34 -33.95
C GLU A 195 38.04 -20.03 -33.37
N ILE A 196 38.48 -18.88 -33.90
CA ILE A 196 37.99 -17.55 -33.48
C ILE A 196 36.48 -17.44 -33.70
N TYR A 197 36.00 -17.86 -34.87
CA TYR A 197 34.57 -17.85 -35.19
C TYR A 197 33.76 -18.77 -34.25
N GLN A 198 34.22 -19.99 -33.97
CA GLN A 198 33.54 -20.89 -33.04
C GLN A 198 33.51 -20.33 -31.61
N ALA A 199 34.61 -19.73 -31.14
CA ALA A 199 34.66 -19.08 -29.84
C ALA A 199 33.69 -17.89 -29.74
N LYS A 200 33.62 -17.05 -30.79
CA LYS A 200 32.62 -15.97 -30.87
C LYS A 200 31.19 -16.50 -30.90
N LYS A 201 30.94 -17.58 -31.65
CA LYS A 201 29.61 -18.21 -31.73
C LYS A 201 29.17 -18.77 -30.37
N GLN A 202 30.08 -19.43 -29.66
CA GLN A 202 29.80 -19.96 -28.33
C GLN A 202 29.52 -18.84 -27.33
N SER A 203 30.35 -17.79 -27.29
CA SER A 203 30.12 -16.66 -26.38
C SER A 203 28.80 -15.93 -26.66
N LEU A 204 28.37 -15.84 -27.92
CA LEU A 204 27.04 -15.31 -28.26
C LEU A 204 25.90 -16.19 -27.71
N GLY A 205 26.00 -17.52 -27.84
CA GLY A 205 24.99 -18.43 -27.30
C GLY A 205 24.89 -18.41 -25.77
N GLU A 206 26.03 -18.29 -25.09
CA GLU A 206 26.07 -18.11 -23.62
C GLU A 206 25.41 -16.79 -23.21
N LEU A 207 25.66 -15.71 -23.95
CA LEU A 207 25.06 -14.41 -23.73
C LEU A 207 23.54 -14.41 -23.95
N GLU A 208 23.06 -15.04 -25.03
CA GLU A 208 21.63 -15.21 -25.30
C GLU A 208 20.93 -15.97 -24.15
N THR A 209 21.56 -17.01 -23.63
CA THR A 209 21.05 -17.77 -22.48
C THR A 209 20.93 -16.90 -21.23
N LYS A 210 21.96 -16.09 -20.92
CA LYS A 210 21.93 -15.14 -19.80
C LYS A 210 20.83 -14.09 -19.98
N PHE A 211 20.62 -13.60 -21.19
CA PHE A 211 19.54 -12.65 -21.48
C PHE A 211 18.15 -13.26 -21.40
N LEU A 212 17.98 -14.54 -21.73
CA LEU A 212 16.72 -15.25 -21.50
C LEU A 212 16.42 -15.37 -20.01
N LEU A 213 17.42 -15.67 -19.18
CA LEU A 213 17.26 -15.69 -17.72
C LEU A 213 16.93 -14.31 -17.15
N LEU A 214 17.48 -13.24 -17.72
CA LEU A 214 17.11 -11.87 -17.35
C LEU A 214 15.66 -11.58 -17.72
N ASP A 215 15.22 -11.93 -18.94
CA ASP A 215 13.84 -11.71 -19.39
C ASP A 215 12.83 -12.41 -18.49
N GLN A 216 13.11 -13.65 -18.09
CA GLN A 216 12.27 -14.40 -17.16
C GLN A 216 12.13 -13.68 -15.81
N SER A 217 13.22 -13.15 -15.25
CA SER A 217 13.16 -12.38 -14.00
C SER A 217 12.42 -11.05 -14.17
N VAL A 218 12.55 -10.39 -15.32
CA VAL A 218 11.79 -9.17 -15.63
C VAL A 218 10.30 -9.48 -15.73
N GLN A 219 9.91 -10.58 -16.37
CA GLN A 219 8.52 -11.01 -16.45
C GLN A 219 7.95 -11.35 -15.06
N GLN A 220 8.72 -12.05 -14.22
CA GLN A 220 8.32 -12.33 -12.83
C GLN A 220 8.12 -11.04 -12.04
N LEU A 221 9.06 -10.08 -12.14
CA LEU A 221 8.92 -8.78 -11.48
C LEU A 221 7.66 -8.03 -11.94
N GLN A 222 7.34 -8.05 -13.23
CA GLN A 222 6.12 -7.44 -13.75
C GLN A 222 4.85 -8.13 -13.24
N ALA A 223 4.87 -9.45 -13.10
CA ALA A 223 3.75 -10.21 -12.53
C ALA A 223 3.54 -9.84 -11.06
N HIS A 224 4.60 -9.87 -10.24
CA HIS A 224 4.50 -9.48 -8.83
C HIS A 224 4.09 -8.02 -8.63
N LEU A 225 4.49 -7.11 -9.53
CA LEU A 225 4.02 -5.72 -9.52
C LEU A 225 2.53 -5.58 -9.83
N ALA A 226 1.98 -6.46 -10.69
CA ALA A 226 0.55 -6.50 -10.95
C ALA A 226 -0.21 -7.11 -9.76
N ASP A 227 0.36 -8.13 -9.12
CA ASP A 227 -0.23 -8.77 -7.94
C ASP A 227 -0.28 -7.81 -6.74
N LEU A 228 0.72 -6.94 -6.57
CA LEU A 228 0.76 -5.95 -5.48
C LEU A 228 -0.47 -5.00 -5.48
N ASP A 229 -1.06 -4.73 -6.64
CA ASP A 229 -2.24 -3.85 -6.81
C ASP A 229 -3.53 -4.52 -6.28
N VAL A 230 -3.59 -5.86 -6.30
CA VAL A 230 -4.81 -6.65 -6.01
C VAL A 230 -4.64 -7.53 -4.75
N ALA A 231 -3.45 -7.52 -4.14
CA ALA A 231 -3.11 -8.43 -3.06
C ALA A 231 -3.92 -8.18 -1.78
N THR A 232 -4.54 -9.23 -1.25
CA THR A 232 -5.15 -9.22 0.09
C THR A 232 -4.08 -9.14 1.19
N ASN A 233 -2.89 -9.68 0.95
CA ASN A 233 -1.73 -9.57 1.82
C ASN A 233 -0.64 -8.71 1.17
N VAL A 234 -0.77 -7.40 1.39
CA VAL A 234 0.11 -6.37 0.83
C VAL A 234 1.57 -6.55 1.27
N GLU A 235 1.81 -7.02 2.50
CA GLU A 235 3.16 -7.27 3.01
C GLU A 235 3.89 -8.34 2.20
N SER A 236 3.26 -9.50 2.03
CA SER A 236 3.83 -10.60 1.26
C SER A 236 4.09 -10.19 -0.18
N ALA A 237 3.10 -9.56 -0.83
CA ALA A 237 3.22 -9.13 -2.22
C ALA A 237 4.34 -8.09 -2.40
N TYR A 238 4.52 -7.19 -1.43
CA TYR A 238 5.61 -6.21 -1.46
C TYR A 238 6.98 -6.88 -1.39
N TYR A 239 7.14 -7.86 -0.50
CA TYR A 239 8.40 -8.61 -0.40
C TYR A 239 8.68 -9.44 -1.64
N ASP A 240 7.65 -9.98 -2.29
CA ASP A 240 7.80 -10.70 -3.56
C ASP A 240 8.31 -9.76 -4.66
N VAL A 241 7.74 -8.56 -4.81
CA VAL A 241 8.25 -7.51 -5.72
C VAL A 241 9.70 -7.17 -5.42
N LEU A 242 10.03 -6.94 -4.15
CA LEU A 242 11.37 -6.56 -3.74
C LEU A 242 12.41 -7.66 -3.99
N ASN A 243 12.03 -8.93 -3.78
CA ASN A 243 12.88 -10.08 -4.08
C ASN A 243 13.09 -10.25 -5.59
N SER A 244 12.04 -10.16 -6.40
CA SER A 244 12.17 -10.23 -7.86
C SER A 244 12.97 -9.05 -8.42
N PHE A 245 12.85 -7.86 -7.83
CA PHE A 245 13.66 -6.71 -8.23
C PHE A 245 15.14 -6.93 -7.93
N ARG A 246 15.47 -7.47 -6.75
CA ARG A 246 16.86 -7.84 -6.40
C ARG A 246 17.44 -8.89 -7.33
N GLU A 247 16.63 -9.87 -7.75
CA GLU A 247 17.06 -10.88 -8.71
C GLU A 247 17.41 -10.26 -10.08
N VAL A 248 16.58 -9.32 -10.56
CA VAL A 248 16.88 -8.54 -11.77
C VAL A 248 18.18 -7.76 -11.61
N GLN A 249 18.34 -7.02 -10.50
CA GLN A 249 19.57 -6.27 -10.21
C GLN A 249 20.81 -7.16 -10.20
N PHE A 250 20.72 -8.33 -9.56
CA PHE A 250 21.82 -9.29 -9.49
C PHE A 250 22.25 -9.76 -10.88
N LYS A 251 21.29 -10.14 -11.74
CA LYS A 251 21.56 -10.55 -13.12
C LYS A 251 22.13 -9.43 -13.97
N VAL A 252 21.61 -8.21 -13.81
CA VAL A 252 22.12 -7.01 -14.48
C VAL A 252 23.57 -6.74 -14.04
N ASN A 253 23.87 -6.79 -12.74
CA ASN A 253 25.23 -6.59 -12.22
C ASN A 253 26.21 -7.66 -12.71
N GLN A 254 25.77 -8.92 -12.78
CA GLN A 254 26.58 -10.01 -13.33
C GLN A 254 26.94 -9.73 -14.79
N LEU A 255 25.97 -9.31 -15.60
CA LEU A 255 26.20 -8.91 -16.99
C LEU A 255 27.14 -7.69 -17.07
N SER A 256 26.94 -6.66 -16.25
CA SER A 256 27.82 -5.48 -16.23
C SER A 256 29.28 -5.84 -15.95
N SER A 257 29.51 -6.71 -14.97
CA SER A 257 30.86 -7.15 -14.58
C SER A 257 31.59 -7.92 -15.68
N GLU A 258 30.86 -8.66 -16.49
CA GLU A 258 31.43 -9.48 -17.57
C GLU A 258 31.75 -8.66 -18.82
N PHE A 259 30.99 -7.59 -19.07
CA PHE A 259 31.12 -6.78 -20.29
C PHE A 259 31.82 -5.43 -20.09
N GLY A 260 32.19 -5.08 -18.85
CA GLY A 260 32.97 -3.89 -18.54
C GLY A 260 32.26 -2.56 -18.84
N GLN A 261 30.94 -2.60 -19.04
CA GLN A 261 30.11 -1.42 -19.24
C GLN A 261 29.25 -1.18 -18.00
N SER A 262 29.31 0.05 -17.47
CA SER A 262 28.48 0.46 -16.34
C SER A 262 27.02 0.47 -16.76
N LEU A 263 26.23 -0.40 -16.14
CA LEU A 263 24.78 -0.36 -16.22
C LEU A 263 24.24 0.71 -15.26
N PRO A 264 23.03 1.22 -15.49
CA PRO A 264 22.47 2.27 -14.65
C PRO A 264 22.32 1.82 -13.21
N ASP A 265 22.50 2.77 -12.29
CA ASP A 265 22.33 2.51 -10.86
C ASP A 265 20.86 2.19 -10.58
N PRO A 266 20.59 1.15 -9.78
CA PRO A 266 19.21 0.80 -9.47
C PRO A 266 18.56 1.85 -8.55
N PRO A 267 17.25 2.11 -8.72
CA PRO A 267 16.51 2.96 -7.79
C PRO A 267 16.45 2.34 -6.39
N MET A 268 16.51 3.21 -5.37
CA MET A 268 16.32 2.81 -3.99
C MET A 268 14.82 2.68 -3.71
N LEU A 269 14.31 1.45 -3.71
CA LEU A 269 12.93 1.19 -3.33
C LEU A 269 12.71 1.47 -1.84
N LEU A 270 11.50 1.93 -1.51
CA LEU A 270 11.07 2.17 -0.13
C LEU A 270 11.18 0.90 0.74
N THR A 271 11.28 1.05 2.04
CA THR A 271 11.06 -0.09 2.96
C THR A 271 9.57 -0.37 3.09
N TYR A 272 9.18 -1.59 3.49
CA TYR A 272 7.76 -1.90 3.72
C TYR A 272 7.12 -0.90 4.70
N ASN A 273 7.80 -0.55 5.79
CA ASN A 273 7.32 0.44 6.76
C ASN A 273 7.12 1.86 6.20
N GLN A 274 7.78 2.20 5.09
CA GLN A 274 7.60 3.48 4.38
C GLN A 274 6.54 3.38 3.27
N PHE A 275 6.19 2.16 2.87
CA PHE A 275 5.21 1.87 1.84
C PHE A 275 3.77 1.89 2.38
N ILE A 276 3.54 1.37 3.60
CA ILE A 276 2.23 1.40 4.30
C ILE A 276 1.85 2.78 4.83
#